data_AF-A0A921MY66-F1
#
_entry.id   AF-A0A921MY66-F1
#
_cell.length_a   1.000
_cell.length_b   1.000
_cell.length_c   1.000
_cell.angle_alpha   90.00
_cell.angle_beta   90.00
_cell.angle_gamma   90.00
#
_symmetry.space_group_name_H-M   'P 1'
#
loop_
_entity.id
_entity.type
_entity.pdbx_description
1 polymer ?
#
loop_
_entity_poly.entity_id
_entity_poly.type
_entity_poly.pdbx_seq_one_letter_code
_entity_poly.pdbx_strand_id
1 'polypeptide(L)'
;DRIYHVDCKDIRVRVTGRNTRLGSHLPWGDPRRGWDFVSFGRGDVPWDAAFRALRSIGYEGPISIEWEDAGMDRLHGAKEALAHLKTLDYPISEVSFDAAFSQQG
;
A
#
# COMPACT_ATOMS: atom_id res chain seq x y z
N ASP A 1 -17.54 -2.14 8.86
CA ASP A 1 -17.75 -3.18 9.88
C ASP A 1 -17.52 -4.62 9.38
N ARG A 2 -16.95 -4.84 8.19
CA ARG A 2 -16.70 -6.17 7.60
C ARG A 2 -15.27 -6.37 7.08
N ILE A 3 -14.32 -5.57 7.55
CA ILE A 3 -12.89 -5.76 7.25
C ILE A 3 -12.33 -6.66 8.35
N TYR A 4 -12.10 -7.93 8.01
CA TYR A 4 -11.65 -8.96 8.96
C TYR A 4 -10.14 -9.17 8.93
N HIS A 5 -9.49 -8.88 7.80
CA HIS A 5 -8.05 -9.03 7.60
C HIS A 5 -7.57 -8.02 6.57
N VAL A 6 -6.27 -7.71 6.58
CA VAL A 6 -5.62 -6.80 5.64
C VAL A 6 -4.33 -7.42 5.14
N ASP A 7 -4.17 -7.44 3.82
CA ASP A 7 -2.93 -7.82 3.14
C ASP A 7 -2.42 -6.63 2.31
N CYS A 8 -1.17 -6.26 2.56
CA CYS A 8 -0.43 -5.27 1.80
C CYS A 8 0.16 -5.91 0.55
N LYS A 9 -0.57 -5.77 -0.57
CA LYS A 9 -0.15 -6.17 -1.92
C LYS A 9 -0.21 -4.97 -2.86
N ASP A 10 0.85 -4.72 -3.61
CA ASP A 10 1.00 -3.49 -4.39
C ASP A 10 1.07 -3.78 -5.89
N ILE A 11 0.66 -2.79 -6.69
CA ILE A 11 0.62 -2.86 -8.14
C ILE A 11 1.14 -1.57 -8.72
N ARG A 12 1.86 -1.65 -9.84
CA ARG A 12 2.25 -0.48 -10.63
C ARG A 12 1.52 -0.47 -11.95
N VAL A 13 0.82 0.61 -12.23
CA VAL A 13 0.12 0.87 -13.48
C VAL A 13 1.04 1.57 -14.46
N ARG A 14 1.00 1.12 -15.71
CA ARG A 14 1.66 1.78 -16.83
C ARG A 14 0.78 1.59 -18.05
N VAL A 15 -0.18 2.47 -18.29
CA VAL A 15 -1.04 2.42 -19.48
C VAL A 15 -0.58 3.49 -20.47
N THR A 16 -0.15 3.05 -21.65
CA THR A 16 0.51 3.89 -22.67
C THR A 16 -0.27 3.93 -24.00
N GLY A 17 -1.46 3.33 -24.05
CA GLY A 17 -2.24 3.13 -25.28
C GLY A 17 -1.90 1.84 -26.04
N ARG A 18 -0.70 1.26 -25.83
CA ARG A 18 -0.34 -0.07 -26.36
C ARG A 18 -0.59 -1.20 -25.37
N ASN A 19 -0.28 -0.95 -24.11
CA ASN A 19 -0.55 -1.87 -23.02
C ASN A 19 -1.85 -1.50 -22.30
N THR A 20 -2.60 -2.51 -21.86
CA THR A 20 -4.00 -2.37 -21.45
C THR A 20 -4.26 -2.98 -20.08
N ARG A 21 -5.41 -2.65 -19.49
CA ARG A 21 -5.83 -3.13 -18.16
C ARG A 21 -5.92 -4.65 -18.06
N LEU A 22 -6.21 -5.35 -19.15
CA LEU A 22 -6.34 -6.81 -19.16
C LEU A 22 -4.98 -7.54 -19.17
N GLY A 23 -3.86 -6.84 -19.37
CA GLY A 23 -2.53 -7.46 -19.36
C GLY A 23 -2.23 -8.37 -20.55
N SER A 24 -3.14 -8.47 -21.52
CA SER A 24 -2.94 -9.17 -22.81
C SER A 24 -2.54 -10.64 -22.70
N HIS A 25 -2.93 -11.34 -21.62
CA HIS A 25 -2.52 -12.74 -21.34
C HIS A 25 -1.00 -12.95 -21.27
N LEU A 26 -0.22 -11.88 -21.06
CA LEU A 26 1.23 -11.96 -20.94
C LEU A 26 1.63 -12.48 -19.56
N PRO A 27 2.79 -13.14 -19.41
CA PRO A 27 3.29 -13.54 -18.09
C PRO A 27 3.60 -12.31 -17.21
N TRP A 28 3.60 -12.50 -15.88
CA TRP A 28 4.07 -11.47 -14.94
C TRP A 28 5.53 -11.08 -15.23
N GLY A 29 5.85 -9.81 -15.03
CA GLY A 29 7.15 -9.22 -15.37
C GLY A 29 7.27 -8.78 -16.84
N ASP A 30 6.33 -9.14 -17.73
CA ASP A 30 6.40 -8.69 -19.12
C ASP A 30 6.15 -7.16 -19.22
N PRO A 31 7.12 -6.39 -19.74
CA PRO A 31 7.00 -4.93 -19.82
C PRO A 31 5.95 -4.45 -20.82
N ARG A 32 5.18 -5.33 -21.46
CA ARG A 32 4.03 -4.96 -22.29
C ARG A 32 2.71 -5.10 -21.55
N ARG A 33 2.69 -5.55 -20.29
CA ARG A 33 1.49 -5.47 -19.44
C ARG A 33 1.15 -4.02 -19.10
N GLY A 34 -0.13 -3.73 -18.93
CA GLY A 34 -0.61 -2.41 -18.52
C GLY A 34 -0.47 -2.14 -17.02
N TRP A 35 -0.25 -3.19 -16.23
CA TRP A 35 0.11 -3.15 -14.82
C TRP A 35 0.76 -4.48 -14.42
N ASP A 36 1.51 -4.47 -13.32
CA ASP A 36 2.13 -5.66 -12.75
C ASP A 36 2.16 -5.58 -11.22
N PHE A 37 2.32 -6.73 -10.56
CA PHE A 37 2.61 -6.77 -9.12
C PHE A 37 4.04 -6.30 -8.87
N VAL A 38 4.20 -5.49 -7.85
CA VAL A 38 5.50 -4.98 -7.41
C VAL A 38 5.60 -5.04 -5.90
N SER A 39 6.81 -5.09 -5.38
CA SER A 39 7.04 -5.12 -3.94
C SER A 39 6.37 -3.94 -3.25
N PHE A 40 5.71 -4.20 -2.12
CA PHE A 40 4.97 -3.20 -1.35
C PHE A 40 5.78 -1.92 -1.08
N GLY A 41 5.19 -0.76 -1.37
CA GLY A 41 5.86 0.55 -1.30
C GLY A 41 6.48 1.01 -2.62
N ARG A 42 6.45 0.18 -3.66
CA ARG A 42 6.96 0.52 -5.00
C ARG A 42 5.87 0.70 -6.05
N GLY A 43 4.60 0.48 -5.71
CA GLY A 43 3.50 0.62 -6.65
C GLY A 43 2.75 1.94 -6.49
N ASP A 44 1.48 1.90 -6.88
CA ASP A 44 0.59 3.05 -6.99
C ASP A 44 -0.62 2.93 -6.04
N VAL A 45 -0.68 1.91 -5.17
CA VAL A 45 -1.71 1.82 -4.12
C VAL A 45 -1.53 2.98 -3.13
N PRO A 46 -2.61 3.73 -2.79
CA PRO A 46 -2.51 4.91 -1.93
C PRO A 46 -2.41 4.52 -0.44
N TRP A 47 -1.26 4.00 -0.03
CA TRP A 47 -1.07 3.39 1.29
C TRP A 47 -1.30 4.33 2.48
N ASP A 48 -0.85 5.59 2.43
CA ASP A 48 -1.12 6.53 3.54
C ASP A 48 -2.63 6.72 3.76
N ALA A 49 -3.39 6.88 2.67
CA ALA A 49 -4.85 6.98 2.76
C ALA A 49 -5.49 5.68 3.28
N ALA A 50 -5.01 4.52 2.82
CA ALA A 50 -5.51 3.22 3.28
C ALA A 50 -5.29 3.01 4.79
N PHE A 51 -4.08 3.29 5.30
CA PHE A 51 -3.77 3.14 6.73
C PHE A 51 -4.53 4.14 7.59
N ARG A 52 -4.71 5.38 7.13
CA ARG A 52 -5.58 6.36 7.80
C ARG A 52 -7.03 5.87 7.86
N ALA A 53 -7.54 5.28 6.78
CA ALA A 53 -8.88 4.71 6.75
C ALA A 53 -9.01 3.55 7.74
N LEU A 54 -8.06 2.62 7.76
CA LEU A 54 -8.03 1.49 8.72
C LEU A 54 -8.06 1.98 10.17
N ARG A 55 -7.27 3.00 10.50
CA ARG A 55 -7.31 3.64 11.84
C ARG A 55 -8.66 4.30 12.12
N SER A 56 -9.23 5.03 11.16
CA SER A 56 -10.50 5.73 11.34
C SER A 56 -11.69 4.79 11.64
N ILE A 57 -11.62 3.55 11.17
CA ILE A 57 -12.63 2.52 11.44
C ILE A 57 -12.29 1.64 12.66
N GLY A 58 -11.19 1.92 13.36
CA GLY A 58 -10.75 1.14 14.53
C GLY A 58 -10.30 -0.28 14.20
N TYR A 59 -9.63 -0.50 13.06
CA TYR A 59 -9.05 -1.81 12.76
C TYR A 59 -7.82 -2.08 13.63
N GLU A 60 -7.88 -3.14 14.45
CA GLU A 60 -6.82 -3.54 15.40
C GLU A 60 -6.18 -4.91 15.05
N GLY A 61 -6.57 -5.51 13.93
CA GLY A 61 -6.02 -6.78 13.49
C GLY A 61 -4.60 -6.68 12.91
N PRO A 62 -3.96 -7.82 12.60
CA PRO A 62 -2.63 -7.82 11.98
C PRO A 62 -2.68 -7.23 10.57
N ILE A 63 -1.60 -6.54 10.18
CA ILE A 63 -1.36 -6.14 8.80
C ILE A 63 -0.35 -7.09 8.19
N SER A 64 -0.81 -7.92 7.25
CA SER A 64 0.02 -8.88 6.54
C SER A 64 0.69 -8.24 5.32
N ILE A 65 1.84 -8.77 4.89
CA ILE A 65 2.48 -8.40 3.62
C ILE A 65 2.37 -9.63 2.70
N GLU A 66 1.58 -9.51 1.64
CA GLU A 66 1.52 -10.50 0.57
C GLU A 66 2.56 -10.11 -0.49
N TRP A 67 3.76 -10.67 -0.41
CA TRP A 67 4.87 -10.27 -1.27
C TRP A 67 4.79 -10.93 -2.66
N GLU A 68 4.71 -10.11 -3.72
CA GLU A 68 4.83 -10.53 -5.11
C GLU A 68 5.51 -9.45 -5.97
N ASP A 69 6.62 -9.81 -6.63
CA ASP A 69 7.28 -8.98 -7.63
C ASP A 69 8.13 -9.86 -8.55
N ALA A 70 7.78 -9.95 -9.83
CA ALA A 70 8.51 -10.78 -10.79
C ALA A 70 9.90 -10.23 -11.15
N GLY A 71 10.17 -8.96 -10.86
CA GLY A 71 11.42 -8.26 -11.15
C GLY A 71 12.37 -8.16 -9.96
N MET A 72 12.04 -8.74 -8.81
CA MET A 72 12.79 -8.57 -7.57
C MET A 72 13.04 -9.91 -6.85
N ASP A 73 14.17 -10.02 -6.14
CA ASP A 73 14.39 -11.14 -5.22
C ASP A 73 13.47 -11.04 -4.00
N ARG A 74 12.84 -12.16 -3.62
CA ARG A 74 11.86 -12.21 -2.53
C ARG A 74 12.42 -11.83 -1.16
N LEU A 75 13.68 -12.17 -0.86
CA LEU A 75 14.26 -11.91 0.46
C LEU A 75 14.68 -10.46 0.59
N HIS A 76 15.14 -9.86 -0.51
CA HIS A 76 15.36 -8.43 -0.60
C HIS A 76 14.04 -7.67 -0.46
N GLY A 77 13.06 -8.00 -1.29
CA GLY A 77 11.77 -7.31 -1.33
C GLY A 77 10.98 -7.45 -0.03
N ALA A 78 10.96 -8.63 0.61
CA ALA A 78 10.26 -8.81 1.89
C ALA A 78 10.86 -7.95 3.01
N LYS A 79 12.20 -7.79 3.06
CA LYS A 79 12.86 -6.91 4.04
C LYS A 79 12.53 -5.44 3.78
N GLU A 80 12.57 -5.02 2.53
CA GLU A 80 12.23 -3.65 2.13
C GLU A 80 10.76 -3.32 2.41
N ALA A 81 9.84 -4.22 2.04
CA ALA A 81 8.41 -4.09 2.28
C ALA A 81 8.10 -3.96 3.78
N LEU A 82 8.73 -4.78 4.63
CA LEU A 82 8.56 -4.69 6.08
C LEU A 82 9.09 -3.36 6.63
N ALA A 83 10.22 -2.87 6.13
CA ALA A 83 10.74 -1.57 6.52
C ALA A 83 9.79 -0.44 6.13
N HIS A 84 9.21 -0.48 4.93
CA HIS A 84 8.22 0.49 4.47
C HIS A 84 6.92 0.42 5.30
N LEU A 85 6.44 -0.79 5.63
CA LEU A 85 5.22 -0.97 6.43
C LEU A 85 5.34 -0.25 7.77
N LYS A 86 6.52 -0.36 8.41
CA LYS A 86 6.80 0.33 9.68
C LYS A 86 6.79 1.85 9.57
N THR A 87 7.02 2.45 8.39
CA THR A 87 6.92 3.91 8.24
C THR A 87 5.47 4.38 8.18
N LEU A 88 4.54 3.49 7.85
CA LEU A 88 3.10 3.77 7.85
C LEU A 88 2.47 3.53 9.22
N ASP A 89 3.17 2.85 10.13
CA ASP A 89 2.75 2.57 11.50
C ASP A 89 3.18 3.67 12.48
N TYR A 90 2.54 4.84 12.37
CA TYR A 90 2.77 5.98 13.26
C TYR A 90 1.60 6.17 14.25
N PRO A 91 1.85 6.75 15.44
CA PRO A 91 0.81 7.02 16.42
C PRO A 91 -0.21 8.04 15.89
N ILE A 92 -1.47 7.87 16.28
CA ILE A 92 -2.51 8.88 16.06
C ILE A 92 -2.34 10.04 17.04
N SER A 93 -2.77 11.24 16.64
CA SER A 93 -2.85 12.36 17.57
C SER A 93 -3.95 12.10 18.58
N GLU A 94 -3.61 12.14 19.87
CA GLU A 94 -4.58 12.05 20.98
C GLU A 94 -5.25 13.40 21.27
N VAL A 95 -4.69 14.48 20.74
CA VAL A 95 -5.24 15.84 20.87
C VAL A 95 -5.96 16.24 19.59
N SER A 96 -7.11 16.90 19.75
CA SER A 96 -7.75 17.61 18.65
C SER A 96 -6.80 18.70 18.15
N PHE A 97 -6.55 18.70 16.84
CA PHE A 97 -5.69 19.71 16.22
C PHE A 97 -6.22 21.13 16.47
N ASP A 98 -7.54 21.32 16.33
CA ASP A 98 -8.17 22.64 16.51
C ASP A 98 -8.13 23.12 17.97
N ALA A 99 -8.11 22.19 18.93
CA ALA A 99 -8.04 22.52 20.35
C ALA A 99 -6.73 23.24 20.73
N ALA A 100 -5.66 23.06 19.95
CA ALA A 100 -4.39 23.75 20.14
C ALA A 100 -4.46 25.26 19.85
N PHE A 101 -5.48 25.72 19.13
CA PHE A 101 -5.62 27.12 18.70
C PHE A 101 -6.71 27.89 19.46
N SER A 102 -7.54 27.21 20.25
CA SER A 102 -8.64 27.83 21.01
C SER A 102 -8.23 28.67 22.23
N GLN A 103 -6.94 28.84 22.54
CA GLN A 103 -6.46 29.63 23.69
C GLN A 103 -6.03 31.09 23.38
N GLN A 104 -6.49 31.69 22.28
CA GLN A 104 -6.18 33.10 21.93
C GLN A 104 -7.41 34.03 21.85
N GLY A 105 -8.51 33.70 22.54
CA GLY A 105 -9.71 34.55 22.62
C GLY A 105 -9.88 35.18 23.99
#